data_AF-A0A976DLB4-F1
#
_entry.id   AF-A0A976DLB4-F1
#
_cell.length_a   1.000
_cell.length_b   1.000
_cell.length_c   1.000
_cell.angle_alpha   90.00
_cell.angle_beta   90.00
_cell.angle_gamma   90.00
#
_symmetry.space_group_name_H-M   'P 1'
#
loop_
_entity.id
_entity.type
_entity.pdbx_description
1 polymer ?
#
loop_
_entity_poly.entity_id
_entity_poly.type
_entity_poly.pdbx_seq_one_letter_code
_entity_poly.pdbx_strand_id
1 'polypeptide(L)'
;MKTEPVEEMSFVAPPMRWDHHPEGEEWTESTLVALSTKDAILSEQVPADITAWCPAYPEAPVEARRAFWAGLLSTVAKYESTWNPNASGGGGRWIGLMQISPRTAQNFGCDATSVSALKDGEANLECAVEIMSEQVAKDGLVAGGGNRGIGRDWAPLRSPEKRAEMASWTSEQPYCQAGLEAGLEASRRPASVPP
;
A
#
# COMPACT_ATOMS: atom_id res chain seq x y z
N MET A 1 -2.76 44.33 -17.09
CA MET A 1 -3.33 43.17 -16.36
C MET A 1 -2.17 42.26 -16.02
N LYS A 2 -1.82 42.15 -14.74
CA LYS A 2 -0.84 41.16 -14.28
C LYS A 2 -1.62 39.88 -14.01
N THR A 3 -1.33 38.84 -14.76
CA THR A 3 -1.84 37.50 -14.52
C THR A 3 -1.03 36.93 -13.37
N GLU A 4 -1.68 36.67 -12.24
CA GLU A 4 -1.07 35.96 -11.12
C GLU A 4 -0.86 34.49 -11.52
N PRO A 5 0.21 33.82 -11.05
CA PRO A 5 0.41 32.41 -11.31
C PRO A 5 -0.64 31.63 -10.51
N VAL A 6 -1.33 30.71 -11.18
CA VAL A 6 -2.16 29.70 -10.54
C VAL A 6 -1.21 28.84 -9.72
N GLU A 7 -1.37 28.81 -8.38
CA GLU A 7 -0.68 27.82 -7.56
C GLU A 7 -1.01 26.44 -8.11
N GLU A 8 -0.02 25.78 -8.72
CA GLU A 8 -0.08 24.36 -8.98
C GLU A 8 -0.29 23.67 -7.63
N MET A 9 -1.49 23.12 -7.43
CA MET A 9 -1.75 22.24 -6.31
C MET A 9 -0.83 21.03 -6.46
N SER A 10 0.35 21.08 -5.84
CA SER A 10 1.25 19.92 -5.76
C SER A 10 0.55 18.86 -4.91
N PHE A 11 -0.04 17.86 -5.56
CA PHE A 11 -0.34 16.61 -4.88
C PHE A 11 1.01 16.00 -4.51
N VAL A 12 1.43 16.17 -3.26
CA VAL A 12 2.61 15.48 -2.74
C VAL A 12 2.21 14.01 -2.60
N ALA A 13 2.76 13.16 -3.46
CA ALA A 13 2.51 11.72 -3.42
C ALA A 13 2.78 11.19 -1.99
N PRO A 14 1.94 10.28 -1.48
CA PRO A 14 2.14 9.72 -0.14
C PRO A 14 3.47 8.97 -0.08
N PRO A 15 4.26 9.13 1.00
CA PRO A 15 5.55 8.45 1.10
C PRO A 15 5.41 6.92 1.04
N MET A 16 6.20 6.29 0.16
CA MET A 16 6.35 4.84 0.04
C MET A 16 7.79 4.43 0.32
N ARG A 17 7.97 3.21 0.81
CA ARG A 17 9.31 2.74 1.18
C ARG A 17 10.21 2.48 -0.02
N TRP A 18 9.62 2.37 -1.22
CA TRP A 18 10.32 2.22 -2.49
C TRP A 18 10.60 3.55 -3.20
N ASP A 19 10.31 4.73 -2.62
CA ASP A 19 10.45 6.03 -3.32
C ASP A 19 11.86 6.35 -3.82
N HIS A 20 12.87 5.63 -3.33
CA HIS A 20 14.24 5.71 -3.81
C HIS A 20 14.48 4.91 -5.11
N HIS A 21 13.54 4.07 -5.52
CA HIS A 21 13.60 3.27 -6.73
C HIS A 21 13.12 4.09 -7.94
N PRO A 22 13.78 4.00 -9.11
CA PRO A 22 13.40 4.77 -10.30
C PRO A 22 11.95 4.60 -10.75
N GLU A 23 11.38 3.40 -10.57
CA GLU A 23 9.98 3.07 -10.92
C GLU A 23 9.00 3.30 -9.75
N GLY A 24 9.47 3.84 -8.61
CA GLY A 24 8.69 3.92 -7.38
C GLY A 24 7.43 4.80 -7.49
N GLU A 25 7.47 5.84 -8.32
CA GLU A 25 6.31 6.71 -8.59
C GLU A 25 5.21 5.93 -9.33
N GLU A 26 5.56 5.25 -10.43
CA GLU A 26 4.63 4.41 -11.21
C GLU A 26 4.04 3.27 -10.37
N TRP A 27 4.84 2.65 -9.51
CA TRP A 27 4.36 1.64 -8.56
C TRP A 27 3.36 2.20 -7.54
N THR A 28 3.60 3.40 -7.04
CA THR A 28 2.68 4.07 -6.12
C THR A 28 1.35 4.36 -6.80
N GLU A 29 1.37 4.96 -7.99
CA GLU A 29 0.16 5.32 -8.73
C GLU A 29 -0.70 4.10 -9.08
N SER A 30 -0.09 3.08 -9.71
CA SER A 30 -0.77 1.83 -10.08
C SER A 30 -1.35 1.11 -8.86
N THR A 31 -0.60 1.03 -7.76
CA THR A 31 -1.08 0.41 -6.51
C THR A 31 -2.26 1.16 -5.91
N LEU A 32 -2.25 2.50 -5.91
CA LEU A 32 -3.37 3.31 -5.41
C LEU A 32 -4.62 3.15 -6.29
N VAL A 33 -4.45 3.05 -7.61
CA VAL A 33 -5.55 2.73 -8.54
C VAL A 33 -6.12 1.34 -8.23
N ALA A 34 -5.28 0.32 -8.09
CA ALA A 34 -5.71 -1.03 -7.74
C ALA A 34 -6.49 -1.06 -6.41
N LEU A 35 -5.96 -0.40 -5.37
CA LEU A 35 -6.60 -0.29 -4.06
C LEU A 35 -7.95 0.41 -4.14
N SER A 36 -8.09 1.42 -4.99
CA SER A 36 -9.37 2.14 -5.17
C SER A 36 -10.51 1.23 -5.62
N THR A 37 -10.20 0.15 -6.35
CA THR A 37 -11.19 -0.85 -6.78
C THR A 37 -11.60 -1.81 -5.67
N LYS A 38 -10.89 -1.81 -4.53
CA LYS A 38 -11.08 -2.72 -3.40
C LYS A 38 -11.56 -2.04 -2.12
N ASP A 39 -11.87 -0.75 -2.18
CA ASP A 39 -12.22 0.05 -1.01
C ASP A 39 -13.27 -0.59 -0.11
N ALA A 40 -14.40 -1.02 -0.68
CA ALA A 40 -15.50 -1.59 0.08
C ALA A 40 -15.11 -2.81 0.92
N ILE A 41 -14.09 -3.58 0.50
CA ILE A 41 -13.64 -4.79 1.20
C ILE A 41 -12.33 -4.58 1.97
N LEU A 42 -11.61 -3.49 1.73
CA LEU A 42 -10.29 -3.22 2.31
C LEU A 42 -10.18 -1.83 2.94
N SER A 43 -10.15 -0.76 2.15
CA SER A 43 -9.88 0.60 2.64
C SER A 43 -10.99 1.15 3.55
N GLU A 44 -12.26 0.83 3.27
CA GLU A 44 -13.40 1.24 4.10
C GLU A 44 -13.54 0.40 5.37
N GLN A 45 -12.92 -0.78 5.41
CA GLN A 45 -12.93 -1.66 6.56
C GLN A 45 -11.86 -1.22 7.57
N VAL A 46 -12.11 -1.52 8.86
CA VAL A 46 -11.19 -1.21 9.96
C VAL A 46 -10.72 -2.52 10.59
N PRO A 47 -9.53 -3.03 10.21
CA PRO A 47 -8.99 -4.25 10.81
C PRO A 47 -8.78 -4.11 12.32
N ALA A 48 -9.00 -5.19 13.09
CA ALA A 48 -8.99 -5.11 14.55
C ALA A 48 -7.61 -4.77 15.16
N ASP A 49 -6.53 -5.05 14.44
CA ASP A 49 -5.14 -4.74 14.84
C ASP A 49 -4.59 -3.46 14.18
N ILE A 50 -5.42 -2.70 13.44
CA ILE A 50 -4.94 -1.60 12.59
C ILE A 50 -4.20 -0.50 13.36
N THR A 51 -4.58 -0.23 14.61
CA THR A 51 -3.95 0.84 15.41
C THR A 51 -2.49 0.53 15.77
N ALA A 52 -2.08 -0.74 15.72
CA ALA A 52 -0.68 -1.12 15.86
C ALA A 52 0.16 -0.82 14.60
N TRP A 53 -0.50 -0.64 13.44
CA TRP A 53 0.13 -0.36 12.15
C TRP A 53 -0.01 1.09 11.73
N CYS A 54 -1.15 1.71 12.05
CA CYS A 54 -1.56 3.03 11.61
C CYS A 54 -2.57 3.63 12.62
N PRO A 55 -2.11 4.36 13.65
CA PRO A 55 -2.98 4.86 14.73
C PRO A 55 -4.15 5.74 14.26
N ALA A 56 -3.93 6.56 13.22
CA ALA A 56 -4.96 7.46 12.68
C ALA A 56 -5.96 6.78 11.72
N TYR A 57 -5.72 5.52 11.31
CA TYR A 57 -6.51 4.85 10.27
C TYR A 57 -8.03 4.85 10.52
N PRO A 58 -8.56 4.60 11.74
CA PRO A 58 -10.00 4.52 11.97
C PRO A 58 -10.78 5.78 11.59
N GLU A 59 -10.15 6.95 11.72
CA GLU A 59 -10.75 8.25 11.41
C GLU A 59 -10.24 8.82 10.08
N ALA A 60 -9.20 8.23 9.49
CA ALA A 60 -8.59 8.75 8.26
C ALA A 60 -9.56 8.68 7.06
N PRO A 61 -9.48 9.64 6.12
CA PRO A 61 -10.21 9.55 4.86
C PRO A 61 -9.72 8.37 4.02
N VAL A 62 -10.56 7.87 3.10
CA VAL A 62 -10.29 6.65 2.33
C VAL A 62 -8.98 6.72 1.54
N GLU A 63 -8.60 7.91 1.05
CA GLU A 63 -7.35 8.12 0.32
C GLU A 63 -6.11 7.87 1.21
N ALA A 64 -6.15 8.31 2.47
CA ALA A 64 -5.09 8.04 3.44
C ALA A 64 -5.04 6.56 3.84
N ARG A 65 -6.19 5.89 3.89
CA ARG A 65 -6.27 4.44 4.13
C ARG A 65 -5.69 3.64 2.96
N ARG A 66 -5.94 4.04 1.71
CA ARG A 66 -5.27 3.47 0.53
C ARG A 66 -3.76 3.68 0.62
N ALA A 67 -3.31 4.89 0.98
CA ALA A 67 -1.90 5.18 1.15
C ALA A 67 -1.24 4.27 2.22
N PHE A 68 -1.94 3.97 3.31
CA PHE A 68 -1.46 2.98 4.29
C PHE A 68 -1.23 1.60 3.66
N TRP A 69 -2.17 1.08 2.89
CA TRP A 69 -2.05 -0.26 2.29
C TRP A 69 -0.93 -0.31 1.25
N ALA A 70 -0.78 0.71 0.41
CA ALA A 70 0.36 0.85 -0.49
C ALA A 70 1.68 0.93 0.28
N GLY A 71 1.71 1.72 1.36
CA GLY A 71 2.84 1.83 2.27
C GLY A 71 3.24 0.48 2.86
N LEU A 72 2.26 -0.29 3.35
CA LEU A 72 2.50 -1.63 3.87
C LEU A 72 3.10 -2.56 2.80
N LEU A 73 2.52 -2.60 1.59
CA LEU A 73 3.06 -3.39 0.47
C LEU A 73 4.51 -3.00 0.15
N SER A 74 4.84 -1.70 0.18
CA SER A 74 6.20 -1.22 -0.04
C SER A 74 7.20 -1.72 1.01
N THR A 75 6.75 -1.90 2.26
CA THR A 75 7.57 -2.51 3.30
C THR A 75 7.72 -4.03 3.15
N VAL A 76 6.70 -4.71 2.63
CA VAL A 76 6.76 -6.15 2.35
C VAL A 76 7.71 -6.41 1.18
N ALA A 77 7.64 -5.62 0.10
CA ALA A 77 8.51 -5.72 -1.06
C ALA A 77 10.01 -5.61 -0.69
N LYS A 78 10.36 -4.79 0.31
CA LYS A 78 11.72 -4.75 0.88
C LYS A 78 12.20 -6.13 1.30
N TYR A 79 11.37 -6.87 2.02
CA TYR A 79 11.74 -8.16 2.60
C TYR A 79 11.60 -9.33 1.63
N GLU A 80 10.72 -9.22 0.65
CA GLU A 80 10.49 -10.25 -0.36
C GLU A 80 11.53 -10.18 -1.49
N SER A 81 11.85 -8.98 -1.98
CA SER A 81 12.68 -8.81 -3.18
C SER A 81 13.76 -7.73 -3.06
N THR A 82 13.78 -6.96 -1.97
CA THR A 82 14.58 -5.71 -1.89
C THR A 82 14.19 -4.75 -3.02
N TRP A 83 12.88 -4.65 -3.29
CA TRP A 83 12.32 -3.83 -4.37
C TRP A 83 12.85 -4.17 -5.77
N ASN A 84 13.18 -5.44 -6.03
CA ASN A 84 13.65 -5.89 -7.33
C ASN A 84 12.50 -6.53 -8.13
N PRO A 85 11.96 -5.87 -9.16
CA PRO A 85 10.87 -6.42 -9.98
C PRO A 85 11.30 -7.65 -10.80
N ASN A 86 12.60 -7.85 -11.01
CA ASN A 86 13.14 -9.00 -11.72
C ASN A 86 13.47 -10.20 -10.80
N ALA A 87 13.18 -10.11 -9.50
CA ALA A 87 13.50 -11.13 -8.53
C ALA A 87 12.80 -12.47 -8.82
N SER A 88 13.54 -13.57 -8.62
CA SER A 88 13.05 -14.94 -8.77
C SER A 88 13.50 -15.79 -7.59
N GLY A 89 12.62 -15.98 -6.61
CA GLY A 89 12.88 -16.80 -5.43
C GLY A 89 12.60 -18.28 -5.65
N GLY A 90 13.18 -19.12 -4.78
CA GLY A 90 12.84 -20.55 -4.72
C GLY A 90 13.12 -21.36 -5.97
N GLY A 91 14.14 -20.98 -6.75
CA GLY A 91 14.40 -21.59 -8.05
C GLY A 91 13.44 -21.13 -9.14
N GLY A 92 12.88 -19.92 -9.05
CA GLY A 92 11.97 -19.35 -10.05
C GLY A 92 10.49 -19.65 -9.81
N ARG A 93 10.13 -20.01 -8.57
CA ARG A 93 8.74 -20.29 -8.19
C ARG A 93 7.96 -19.04 -7.79
N TRP A 94 8.66 -18.04 -7.29
CA TRP A 94 8.11 -16.80 -6.74
C TRP A 94 8.75 -15.61 -7.45
N ILE A 95 7.94 -14.72 -7.98
CA ILE A 95 8.37 -13.77 -9.01
C ILE A 95 8.05 -12.34 -8.58
N GLY A 96 8.98 -11.44 -8.88
CA GLY A 96 8.81 -10.00 -8.79
C GLY A 96 8.81 -9.46 -7.38
N LEU A 97 8.31 -8.22 -7.26
CA LEU A 97 8.36 -7.40 -6.05
C LEU A 97 7.82 -8.12 -4.82
N MET A 98 6.69 -8.80 -5.01
CA MET A 98 5.91 -9.43 -3.96
C MET A 98 6.06 -10.94 -3.93
N GLN A 99 7.00 -11.50 -4.71
CA GLN A 99 7.32 -12.93 -4.72
C GLN A 99 6.08 -13.82 -4.94
N ILE A 100 5.25 -13.46 -5.91
CA ILE A 100 4.01 -14.16 -6.24
C ILE A 100 4.30 -15.30 -7.22
N SER A 101 3.66 -16.45 -7.03
CA SER A 101 3.76 -17.56 -7.99
C SER A 101 2.70 -17.45 -9.09
N PRO A 102 2.98 -17.86 -10.35
CA PRO A 102 1.98 -17.97 -11.41
C PRO A 102 0.69 -18.70 -10.99
N ARG A 103 0.84 -19.78 -10.20
CA ARG A 103 -0.29 -20.55 -9.69
C ARG A 103 -1.12 -19.76 -8.68
N THR A 104 -0.46 -19.03 -7.77
CA THR A 104 -1.15 -18.15 -6.81
C THR A 104 -1.92 -17.07 -7.56
N ALA A 105 -1.27 -16.39 -8.51
CA ALA A 105 -1.90 -15.35 -9.31
C ALA A 105 -3.15 -15.87 -10.04
N GLN A 106 -3.09 -17.05 -10.65
CA GLN A 106 -4.26 -17.69 -11.27
C GLN A 106 -5.39 -17.99 -10.27
N ASN A 107 -5.05 -18.49 -9.09
CA ASN A 107 -6.05 -18.83 -8.06
C ASN A 107 -6.79 -17.61 -7.55
N PHE A 108 -6.13 -16.46 -7.47
CA PHE A 108 -6.73 -15.18 -7.06
C PHE A 108 -7.31 -14.38 -8.24
N GLY A 109 -7.26 -14.93 -9.46
CA GLY A 109 -7.85 -14.28 -10.64
C GLY A 109 -7.09 -13.05 -11.13
N CYS A 110 -5.80 -12.92 -10.83
CA CYS A 110 -4.97 -11.84 -11.33
C CYS A 110 -4.79 -11.92 -12.86
N ASP A 111 -4.56 -10.77 -13.52
CA ASP A 111 -4.24 -10.73 -14.95
C ASP A 111 -2.82 -11.25 -15.23
N ALA A 112 -1.84 -10.86 -14.40
CA ALA A 112 -0.46 -11.33 -14.49
C ALA A 112 -0.29 -12.76 -13.98
N THR A 113 -0.42 -13.74 -14.88
CA THR A 113 -0.42 -15.18 -14.52
C THR A 113 0.82 -15.95 -15.00
N SER A 114 1.80 -15.27 -15.59
CA SER A 114 3.03 -15.87 -16.11
C SER A 114 4.27 -15.29 -15.43
N VAL A 115 5.41 -15.99 -15.53
CA VAL A 115 6.69 -15.51 -14.96
C VAL A 115 7.10 -14.17 -15.58
N SER A 116 6.94 -13.98 -16.88
CA SER A 116 7.30 -12.70 -17.52
C SER A 116 6.35 -11.58 -17.12
N ALA A 117 5.05 -11.85 -17.03
CA ALA A 117 4.07 -10.86 -16.60
C ALA A 117 4.28 -10.45 -15.14
N LEU A 118 4.62 -11.40 -14.25
CA LEU A 118 4.87 -11.11 -12.84
C LEU A 118 6.20 -10.37 -12.58
N LYS A 119 7.04 -10.18 -13.60
CA LYS A 119 8.23 -9.30 -13.50
C LYS A 119 7.93 -7.84 -13.80
N ASP A 120 6.75 -7.56 -14.34
CA ASP A 120 6.23 -6.20 -14.40
C ASP A 120 5.85 -5.75 -12.99
N GLY A 121 6.42 -4.64 -12.52
CA GLY A 121 6.26 -4.17 -11.14
C GLY A 121 4.82 -3.80 -10.82
N GLU A 122 4.17 -3.05 -11.71
CA GLU A 122 2.77 -2.62 -11.57
C GLU A 122 1.84 -3.83 -11.54
N ALA A 123 1.93 -4.73 -12.52
CA ALA A 123 1.06 -5.91 -12.58
C ALA A 123 1.30 -6.89 -11.41
N ASN A 124 2.53 -6.96 -10.88
CA ASN A 124 2.82 -7.72 -9.67
C ASN A 124 2.15 -7.11 -8.42
N LEU A 125 2.16 -5.79 -8.30
CA LEU A 125 1.54 -5.05 -7.19
C LEU A 125 0.02 -5.05 -7.28
N GLU A 126 -0.57 -4.95 -8.47
CA GLU A 126 -2.01 -5.13 -8.70
C GLU A 126 -2.45 -6.52 -8.20
N CYS A 127 -1.73 -7.58 -8.57
CA CYS A 127 -2.02 -8.92 -8.07
C CYS A 127 -1.80 -9.03 -6.54
N ALA A 128 -0.83 -8.32 -5.98
CA ALA A 128 -0.64 -8.27 -4.54
C ALA A 128 -1.82 -7.60 -3.83
N VAL A 129 -2.41 -6.54 -4.41
CA VAL A 129 -3.62 -5.90 -3.90
C VAL A 129 -4.80 -6.87 -3.92
N GLU A 130 -4.98 -7.66 -4.98
CA GLU A 130 -6.02 -8.72 -5.03
C GLU A 130 -5.88 -9.70 -3.86
N ILE A 131 -4.69 -10.30 -3.72
CA ILE A 131 -4.39 -11.30 -2.68
C ILE A 131 -4.59 -10.69 -1.29
N MET A 132 -3.99 -9.51 -1.04
CA MET A 132 -4.05 -8.85 0.26
C MET A 132 -5.50 -8.49 0.63
N SER A 133 -6.27 -7.94 -0.31
CA SER A 133 -7.65 -7.53 -0.05
C SER A 133 -8.52 -8.71 0.39
N GLU A 134 -8.44 -9.84 -0.31
CA GLU A 134 -9.20 -11.04 0.06
C GLU A 134 -8.77 -11.57 1.44
N GLN A 135 -7.47 -11.62 1.72
CA GLN A 135 -6.95 -12.22 2.95
C GLN A 135 -7.20 -11.34 4.18
N VAL A 136 -7.09 -10.02 4.04
CA VAL A 136 -7.44 -9.06 5.10
C VAL A 136 -8.94 -9.11 5.36
N ALA A 137 -9.79 -9.07 4.32
CA ALA A 137 -11.24 -9.17 4.46
C ALA A 137 -11.66 -10.48 5.15
N LYS A 138 -10.99 -11.58 4.83
CA LYS A 138 -11.24 -12.91 5.41
C LYS A 138 -10.96 -12.98 6.91
N ASP A 139 -9.94 -12.28 7.39
CA ASP A 139 -9.50 -12.37 8.79
C ASP A 139 -9.90 -11.15 9.64
N GLY A 140 -10.28 -10.02 9.03
CA GLY A 140 -10.51 -8.77 9.74
C GLY A 140 -9.26 -8.22 10.44
N LEU A 141 -8.08 -8.56 9.94
CA LEU A 141 -6.77 -8.24 10.53
C LEU A 141 -5.79 -7.84 9.43
N VAL A 142 -4.90 -6.90 9.74
CA VAL A 142 -3.72 -6.60 8.91
C VAL A 142 -2.82 -7.84 8.87
N ALA A 143 -2.33 -8.30 10.02
CA ALA A 143 -1.49 -9.50 10.09
C ALA A 143 -1.72 -10.40 11.31
N GLY A 144 -2.39 -9.90 12.36
CA GLY A 144 -2.51 -10.58 13.65
C GLY A 144 -1.15 -11.02 14.20
N GLY A 145 -1.02 -12.31 14.58
CA GLY A 145 0.25 -12.90 15.00
C GLY A 145 1.27 -13.12 13.86
N GLY A 146 0.97 -12.70 12.62
CA GLY A 146 1.82 -12.83 11.44
C GLY A 146 1.41 -13.93 10.45
N ASN A 147 0.32 -14.65 10.72
CA ASN A 147 -0.21 -15.73 9.88
C ASN A 147 -1.70 -15.54 9.52
N ARG A 148 -2.18 -14.31 9.65
CA ARG A 148 -3.52 -13.83 9.30
C ARG A 148 -3.39 -12.59 8.42
N GLY A 149 -4.49 -12.15 7.81
CA GLY A 149 -4.49 -11.04 6.87
C GLY A 149 -3.44 -11.22 5.79
N ILE A 150 -2.67 -10.17 5.53
CA ILE A 150 -1.54 -10.21 4.59
C ILE A 150 -0.48 -11.27 4.98
N GLY A 151 -0.33 -11.63 6.26
CA GLY A 151 0.60 -12.68 6.71
C GLY A 151 0.28 -14.10 6.24
N ARG A 152 -0.87 -14.32 5.59
CA ARG A 152 -1.20 -15.62 4.98
C ARG A 152 -0.27 -15.95 3.82
N ASP A 153 0.02 -14.98 2.96
CA ASP A 153 0.80 -15.17 1.74
C ASP A 153 2.25 -14.70 1.89
N TRP A 154 2.49 -13.65 2.68
CA TRP A 154 3.82 -13.06 2.82
C TRP A 154 4.53 -13.50 4.10
N ALA A 155 5.48 -14.41 3.94
CA ALA A 155 6.22 -15.05 5.04
C ALA A 155 7.05 -14.10 5.94
N PRO A 156 7.57 -12.94 5.48
CA PRO A 156 8.24 -11.97 6.34
C PRO A 156 7.41 -11.56 7.55
N LEU A 157 6.08 -11.51 7.41
CA LEU A 157 5.17 -11.18 8.50
C LEU A 157 5.12 -12.26 9.58
N ARG A 158 5.64 -13.47 9.37
CA ARG A 158 5.73 -14.48 10.44
C ARG A 158 6.84 -14.16 11.44
N SER A 159 7.84 -13.37 11.04
CA SER A 159 8.89 -12.89 11.94
C SER A 159 8.38 -11.71 12.78
N PRO A 160 8.39 -11.81 14.13
CA PRO A 160 7.99 -10.69 15.00
C PRO A 160 8.84 -9.44 14.79
N GLU A 161 10.14 -9.62 14.58
CA GLU A 161 11.08 -8.52 14.33
C GLU A 161 10.75 -7.77 13.03
N LYS A 162 10.56 -8.51 11.93
CA LYS A 162 10.23 -7.91 10.64
C LYS A 162 8.87 -7.23 10.67
N ARG A 163 7.86 -7.85 11.31
CA ARG A 163 6.55 -7.20 11.53
C ARG A 163 6.67 -5.90 12.29
N ALA A 164 7.42 -5.90 13.40
CA ALA A 164 7.60 -4.69 14.20
C ALA A 164 8.27 -3.59 13.39
N GLU A 165 9.26 -3.92 12.54
CA GLU A 165 9.89 -2.95 11.65
C GLU A 165 8.92 -2.40 10.59
N MET A 166 8.10 -3.25 9.98
CA MET A 166 7.07 -2.82 9.01
C MET A 166 6.03 -1.92 9.68
N ALA A 167 5.51 -2.32 10.84
CA ALA A 167 4.53 -1.56 11.60
C ALA A 167 5.08 -0.23 12.10
N SER A 168 6.33 -0.19 12.60
CA SER A 168 7.00 1.06 12.99
C SER A 168 7.06 2.01 11.80
N TRP A 169 7.55 1.53 10.66
CA TRP A 169 7.64 2.35 9.46
C TRP A 169 6.28 2.87 9.01
N THR A 170 5.24 2.02 8.91
CA THR A 170 3.91 2.49 8.47
C THR A 170 3.31 3.48 9.47
N SER A 171 3.50 3.24 10.77
CA SER A 171 2.92 4.09 11.81
C SER A 171 3.48 5.50 11.80
N GLU A 172 4.73 5.69 11.36
CA GLU A 172 5.43 6.99 11.30
C GLU A 172 5.01 7.85 10.09
N GLN A 173 4.27 7.28 9.13
CA GLN A 173 3.95 8.00 7.89
C GLN A 173 2.88 9.08 8.10
N PRO A 174 2.89 10.18 7.32
CA PRO A 174 1.94 11.28 7.49
C PRO A 174 0.47 10.83 7.45
N TYR A 175 0.13 9.84 6.61
CA TYR A 175 -1.21 9.27 6.51
C TYR A 175 -1.62 8.38 7.70
N CYS A 176 -0.70 8.09 8.63
CA CYS A 176 -0.95 7.33 9.86
C CYS A 176 -0.82 8.17 11.13
N GLN A 177 -0.42 9.43 11.00
CA GLN A 177 -0.30 10.39 12.09
C GLN A 177 -1.57 11.23 12.18
N ALA A 178 -2.10 11.39 13.40
CA ALA A 178 -3.24 12.25 13.63
C ALA A 178 -2.86 13.70 13.29
N GLY A 179 -3.53 14.31 12.30
CA GLY A 179 -3.28 15.70 11.91
C GLY A 179 -3.29 16.00 10.42
N LEU A 180 -3.33 15.00 9.53
CA LEU A 180 -3.45 15.26 8.08
C LEU A 180 -4.81 15.91 7.73
N GLU A 181 -5.86 15.63 8.50
CA GLU A 181 -7.17 16.29 8.34
C GLU A 181 -7.08 17.80 8.61
N ALA A 182 -6.31 18.25 9.61
CA ALA A 182 -6.18 19.69 9.88
C ALA A 182 -5.49 20.43 8.73
N GLY A 183 -4.53 19.80 8.04
CA GLY A 183 -3.83 20.40 6.90
C GLY A 183 -4.67 20.43 5.62
N LEU A 184 -5.34 19.32 5.31
CA LEU A 184 -6.12 19.19 4.08
C LEU A 184 -7.47 19.94 4.16
N GLU A 185 -8.11 19.96 5.33
CA GLU A 185 -9.34 20.72 5.58
C GLU A 185 -9.07 22.24 5.61
N ALA A 186 -7.95 22.67 6.21
CA ALA A 186 -7.54 24.08 6.18
C ALA A 186 -7.24 24.57 4.76
N SER A 187 -6.65 23.72 3.92
CA SER A 187 -6.38 24.03 2.51
C SER A 187 -7.62 24.03 1.62
N ARG A 188 -8.73 23.39 2.05
CA ARG A 188 -10.02 23.34 1.32
C ARG A 188 -10.99 24.46 1.70
N ARG A 189 -10.69 25.27 2.71
CA ARG A 189 -11.57 26.40 3.08
C ARG A 189 -11.40 27.56 2.09
N PRO A 190 -12.48 28.00 1.41
CA PRO A 190 -12.42 29.22 0.62
C PRO A 190 -12.09 30.40 1.53
N ALA A 191 -11.12 31.22 1.13
CA ALA A 191 -10.81 32.47 1.83
C ALA A 191 -12.08 33.31 1.91
N SER A 192 -12.56 33.57 3.14
CA SER A 192 -13.65 34.49 3.38
C SER A 192 -13.23 35.87 2.91
N VAL A 193 -13.89 36.38 1.87
CA VAL A 193 -13.71 37.76 1.40
C VAL A 193 -14.31 38.69 2.47
N PRO A 194 -13.53 39.59 3.10
CA PRO A 194 -14.07 40.56 4.05
C PRO A 194 -14.96 41.59 3.34
N PRO A 195 -15.91 42.22 4.07
CA PRO A 195 -16.93 43.10 3.49
C PRO A 195 -16.40 44.38 2.87
#